data_AF-A0A1X3J119-F1
#
_entry.id   AF-A0A1X3J119-F1
#
_cell.length_a   1.000
_cell.length_b   1.000
_cell.length_c   1.000
_cell.angle_alpha   90.00
_cell.angle_beta   90.00
_cell.angle_gamma   90.00
#
_symmetry.space_group_name_H-M   'P 1'
#
loop_
_entity.id
_entity.type
_entity.pdbx_description
1 polymer ?
#
loop_
_entity_poly.entity_id
_entity_poly.type
_entity_poly.pdbx_seq_one_letter_code
_entity_poly.pdbx_strand_id
1 'polypeptide(L)'
;MNNETKFTPKCLDEELAKAGMLERMRDIIKFAIDNELTAREALAIINREIELIKDVVNLDNKIARDKFVRHELGLNETDIIRPEDYLCLFNPFGNRRFEQKDCPDASSGQSQNSGGKNQPL
;
A
#
# COMPACT_ATOMS: atom_id res chain seq x y z
N MET A 1 -30.50 3.99 4.22
CA MET A 1 -29.33 3.21 3.79
C MET A 1 -28.12 3.93 4.35
N ASN A 2 -27.50 3.39 5.41
CA ASN A 2 -26.31 4.00 6.02
C ASN A 2 -25.12 3.59 5.15
N ASN A 3 -24.73 4.47 4.24
CA ASN A 3 -23.52 4.28 3.45
C ASN A 3 -22.35 4.58 4.40
N GLU A 4 -21.91 3.59 5.16
CA GLU A 4 -20.69 3.71 5.95
C GLU A 4 -19.53 3.98 4.98
N THR A 5 -19.09 5.23 4.92
CA THR A 5 -17.93 5.63 4.13
C THR A 5 -16.69 5.02 4.78
N LYS A 6 -16.34 3.79 4.40
CA LYS A 6 -15.19 3.10 4.96
C LYS A 6 -13.90 3.53 4.26
N PHE A 7 -13.01 4.19 4.99
CA PHE A 7 -11.65 4.44 4.52
C PHE A 7 -10.90 3.11 4.36
N THR A 8 -10.55 2.76 3.13
CA THR A 8 -9.72 1.58 2.82
C THR A 8 -8.47 2.05 2.10
N PRO A 9 -7.33 2.21 2.79
CA PRO A 9 -6.09 2.63 2.17
C PRO A 9 -5.60 1.54 1.20
N LYS A 10 -5.05 1.97 0.07
CA LYS A 10 -4.25 1.12 -0.82
C LYS A 10 -2.96 0.72 -0.11
N CYS A 11 -2.65 -0.58 -0.17
CA CYS A 11 -1.39 -1.13 0.29
C CYS A 11 -0.31 -0.96 -0.79
N LEU A 12 0.87 -0.46 -0.41
CA LEU A 12 1.97 -0.25 -1.37
C LEU A 12 2.43 -1.58 -2.00
N ASP A 13 2.56 -2.64 -1.21
CA ASP A 13 3.05 -3.94 -1.69
C ASP A 13 2.12 -4.55 -2.74
N GLU A 14 0.80 -4.43 -2.53
CA GLU A 14 -0.20 -4.87 -3.51
C GLU A 14 -0.09 -4.07 -4.82
N GLU A 15 0.14 -2.76 -4.74
CA GLU A 15 0.24 -1.90 -5.92
C GLU A 15 1.57 -2.11 -6.66
N LEU A 16 2.67 -2.37 -5.95
CA LEU A 16 3.95 -2.79 -6.53
C LEU A 16 3.81 -4.15 -7.25
N ALA A 17 3.09 -5.10 -6.64
CA ALA A 17 2.81 -6.41 -7.22
C ALA A 17 1.92 -6.31 -8.46
N LYS A 18 0.81 -5.54 -8.41
CA LYS A 18 -0.07 -5.28 -9.55
C LYS A 18 0.67 -4.63 -10.71
N ALA A 19 1.62 -3.76 -10.38
CA ALA A 19 2.42 -3.11 -11.39
C ALA A 19 3.51 -4.04 -11.97
N GLY A 20 3.77 -5.23 -11.40
CA GLY A 20 4.81 -6.13 -11.89
C GLY A 20 6.22 -5.61 -11.63
N MET A 21 6.45 -5.05 -10.43
CA MET A 21 7.72 -4.39 -10.12
C MET A 21 8.92 -5.34 -10.18
N LEU A 22 8.73 -6.62 -9.86
CA LEU A 22 9.79 -7.63 -9.94
C LEU A 22 10.21 -7.94 -11.38
N GLU A 23 9.26 -8.01 -12.31
CA GLU A 23 9.55 -8.10 -13.74
C GLU A 23 10.33 -6.88 -14.22
N ARG A 24 9.84 -5.67 -13.90
CA ARG A 24 10.53 -4.43 -14.30
C ARG A 24 11.93 -4.30 -13.73
N MET A 25 12.15 -4.69 -12.48
CA MET A 25 13.50 -4.73 -11.89
C MET A 25 14.43 -5.64 -12.68
N ARG A 26 13.95 -6.82 -13.08
CA ARG A 26 14.73 -7.75 -13.92
C ARG A 26 15.06 -7.13 -15.28
N ASP A 27 14.10 -6.47 -15.91
CA ASP A 27 14.30 -5.79 -17.19
C ASP A 27 15.30 -4.63 -17.07
N ILE A 28 15.26 -3.86 -15.98
CA ILE A 28 16.23 -2.77 -15.71
C ILE A 28 17.63 -3.35 -15.50
N ILE A 29 17.76 -4.45 -14.74
CA ILE A 29 19.06 -5.10 -14.54
C ILE A 29 19.61 -5.62 -15.87
N LYS A 30 18.76 -6.25 -16.70
CA LYS A 30 19.16 -6.71 -18.03
C LYS A 30 19.61 -5.54 -18.90
N PHE A 31 18.82 -4.47 -18.95
CA PHE A 31 19.16 -3.25 -19.66
C PHE A 31 20.48 -2.66 -19.18
N ALA A 32 20.73 -2.65 -17.87
CA ALA A 32 21.97 -2.16 -17.30
C ALA A 32 23.19 -2.99 -17.74
N ILE A 33 23.05 -4.33 -17.77
CA ILE A 33 24.10 -5.22 -18.28
C ILE A 33 24.36 -4.97 -19.76
N ASP A 34 23.30 -4.89 -20.57
CA ASP A 34 23.38 -4.71 -22.03
C ASP A 34 23.98 -3.35 -22.42
N ASN A 35 23.91 -2.34 -21.53
CA ASN A 35 24.38 -0.97 -21.77
C ASN A 35 25.57 -0.57 -20.87
N GLU A 36 26.23 -1.55 -20.23
CA GLU A 36 27.41 -1.32 -19.35
C GLU A 36 27.16 -0.29 -18.23
N LEU A 37 25.90 -0.16 -17.77
CA LEU A 37 25.57 0.70 -16.65
C LEU A 37 26.12 0.14 -15.35
N THR A 38 26.54 1.05 -14.47
CA THR A 38 26.96 0.67 -13.13
C THR A 38 25.77 0.19 -12.30
N ALA A 39 26.05 -0.64 -11.30
CA ALA A 39 25.04 -1.07 -10.33
C ALA A 39 24.33 0.12 -9.65
N ARG A 40 25.05 1.25 -9.47
CA ARG A 40 24.50 2.48 -8.90
C ARG A 40 23.45 3.12 -9.82
N GLU A 41 23.69 3.15 -11.12
CA GLU A 41 22.75 3.69 -12.10
C GLU A 41 21.51 2.80 -12.24
N ALA A 42 21.71 1.48 -12.31
CA ALA A 42 20.60 0.52 -12.32
C ALA A 42 19.72 0.68 -11.07
N LEU A 43 20.34 0.80 -9.88
CA LEU A 43 19.62 1.02 -8.63
C LEU A 43 18.88 2.36 -8.61
N ALA A 44 19.48 3.43 -9.17
CA ALA A 44 18.82 4.73 -9.27
C ALA A 44 17.54 4.66 -10.13
N ILE A 45 17.56 3.91 -11.23
CA ILE A 45 16.39 3.68 -12.08
C ILE A 45 15.31 2.90 -11.31
N ILE A 46 15.69 1.80 -10.66
CA ILE A 46 14.77 0.98 -9.86
C ILE A 46 14.11 1.81 -8.76
N ASN A 47 14.89 2.57 -8.00
CA ASN A 47 14.37 3.42 -6.92
C ASN A 47 13.40 4.47 -7.45
N ARG A 48 13.69 5.06 -8.61
CA ARG A 48 12.79 6.02 -9.25
C ARG A 48 11.44 5.39 -9.60
N GLU A 49 11.43 4.18 -10.15
CA GLU A 49 10.20 3.45 -10.47
C GLU A 49 9.37 3.15 -9.21
N ILE A 50 10.01 2.72 -8.12
CA ILE A 50 9.33 2.47 -6.83
C ILE A 50 8.73 3.77 -6.27
N GLU A 51 9.49 4.86 -6.26
CA GLU A 51 9.02 6.14 -5.72
C GLU A 51 7.83 6.69 -6.52
N LEU A 52 7.79 6.52 -7.85
CA LEU A 52 6.63 6.91 -8.66
C LEU A 52 5.36 6.16 -8.24
N ILE A 53 5.45 4.86 -7.98
CA ILE A 53 4.30 4.05 -7.54
C ILE A 53 3.88 4.48 -6.13
N LYS A 54 4.85 4.67 -5.24
CA LYS A 54 4.62 5.13 -3.87
C LYS A 54 3.95 6.50 -3.81
N ASP A 55 4.33 7.43 -4.67
CA ASP A 55 3.71 8.75 -4.77
C ASP A 55 2.24 8.66 -5.19
N VAL A 56 1.92 7.80 -6.17
CA VAL A 56 0.53 7.55 -6.58
C VAL A 56 -0.29 6.95 -5.43
N VAL A 57 0.24 5.94 -4.74
CA VAL A 57 -0.43 5.31 -3.59
C VAL A 57 -0.66 6.32 -2.46
N ASN A 58 0.34 7.15 -2.15
CA ASN A 58 0.23 8.18 -1.14
C ASN A 58 -0.83 9.22 -1.48
N LEU A 59 -0.90 9.63 -2.75
CA LEU A 59 -1.91 10.57 -3.23
C LEU A 59 -3.32 9.98 -3.14
N ASP A 60 -3.51 8.76 -3.61
CA ASP A 60 -4.80 8.06 -3.54
C ASP A 60 -5.27 7.89 -2.09
N ASN A 61 -4.36 7.47 -1.21
CA ASN A 61 -4.63 7.32 0.22
C ASN A 61 -4.96 8.65 0.88
N LYS A 62 -4.28 9.73 0.51
CA LYS A 62 -4.61 11.08 0.97
C LYS A 62 -6.01 11.48 0.50
N ILE A 63 -6.34 11.33 -0.78
CA ILE A 63 -7.66 11.69 -1.32
C ILE A 63 -8.77 10.90 -0.61
N ALA A 64 -8.58 9.60 -0.41
CA ALA A 64 -9.54 8.76 0.28
C ALA A 64 -9.72 9.19 1.76
N ARG A 65 -8.63 9.57 2.43
CA ARG A 65 -8.66 10.05 3.81
C ARG A 65 -9.36 11.40 3.89
N ASP A 66 -9.07 12.32 2.98
CA ASP A 66 -9.68 13.65 2.95
C ASP A 66 -11.19 13.55 2.68
N LYS A 67 -11.63 12.65 1.79
CA LYS A 67 -13.05 12.36 1.56
C LYS A 67 -13.74 11.82 2.82
N PHE A 68 -13.08 10.92 3.53
CA PHE A 68 -13.58 10.38 4.79
C PHE A 68 -13.74 11.47 5.85
N VAL A 69 -12.71 12.31 6.05
CA VAL A 69 -12.76 13.42 7.01
C VAL A 69 -13.88 14.39 6.67
N ARG A 70 -14.04 14.77 5.39
CA ARG A 70 -15.13 15.64 4.96
C ARG A 70 -16.51 15.05 5.25
N HIS A 71 -16.70 13.76 4.96
CA HIS A 71 -17.94 13.06 5.25
C HIS A 71 -18.27 13.08 6.76
N GLU A 72 -17.30 12.73 7.60
CA GLU A 72 -17.49 12.65 9.06
C GLU A 72 -17.74 14.01 9.71
N LEU A 73 -17.16 15.08 9.16
CA LEU A 73 -17.30 16.44 9.69
C LEU A 73 -18.37 17.27 8.97
N GLY A 74 -19.06 16.71 7.99
CA GLY A 74 -20.08 17.42 7.21
C GLY A 74 -19.53 18.58 6.38
N LEU A 75 -18.27 18.48 5.94
CA LEU A 75 -17.59 19.51 5.16
C LEU A 75 -17.87 19.34 3.65
N ASN A 76 -17.92 20.46 2.93
CA ASN A 76 -18.02 20.48 1.48
C ASN A 76 -16.67 20.14 0.82
N GLU A 77 -16.71 19.81 -0.48
CA GLU A 77 -15.50 19.47 -1.24
C GLU A 77 -14.47 20.62 -1.30
N THR A 78 -14.95 21.87 -1.25
CA THR A 78 -14.12 23.08 -1.29
C THR A 78 -13.58 23.51 0.07
N ASP A 79 -14.06 22.91 1.16
CA ASP A 79 -13.67 23.32 2.50
C ASP A 79 -12.23 22.86 2.80
N ILE A 80 -11.48 23.73 3.47
CA ILE A 80 -10.10 23.47 3.88
C ILE A 80 -10.11 22.54 5.10
N ILE A 81 -9.59 21.33 4.94
CA ILE A 81 -9.35 20.41 6.06
C ILE A 81 -8.10 20.88 6.81
N ARG A 82 -8.27 21.24 8.08
CA ARG A 82 -7.17 21.67 8.95
C ARG A 82 -6.54 20.47 9.67
N PRO A 83 -5.28 20.58 10.14
CA PRO A 83 -4.65 19.52 10.92
C PRO A 83 -5.47 19.04 12.12
N GLU A 84 -6.19 19.95 12.78
CA GLU A 84 -7.04 19.65 13.94
C GLU A 84 -8.23 18.75 13.59
N ASP A 85 -8.72 18.84 12.35
CA ASP A 85 -9.82 18.01 11.85
C ASP A 85 -9.38 16.53 11.73
N TYR A 86 -8.11 16.28 11.38
CA TYR A 86 -7.56 14.92 11.42
C TYR A 86 -7.40 14.44 12.86
N LEU A 87 -6.91 15.29 13.76
CA LEU A 87 -6.71 14.91 15.16
C LEU A 87 -8.03 14.56 15.84
N CYS A 88 -9.14 15.21 15.51
CA CYS A 88 -10.43 14.90 16.11
C CYS A 88 -10.99 13.51 15.70
N LEU A 89 -10.59 13.00 14.53
CA LEU A 89 -11.04 11.71 14.01
C LEU A 89 -10.05 10.57 14.30
N PHE A 90 -8.75 10.84 14.25
CA PHE A 90 -7.70 9.82 14.34
C PHE A 90 -6.96 9.82 15.69
N ASN A 91 -7.48 10.48 16.73
CA ASN A 91 -6.82 10.56 18.03
C ASN A 91 -6.63 9.15 18.64
N PRO A 92 -5.39 8.68 18.89
CA PRO A 92 -5.14 7.35 19.47
C PRO A 92 -5.62 7.21 20.92
N PHE A 93 -5.91 8.32 21.61
CA PHE A 93 -6.45 8.35 22.98
C PHE A 93 -7.97 8.55 23.03
N GLY A 94 -8.63 8.72 21.88
CA GLY A 94 -10.09 8.79 21.77
C GLY A 94 -10.68 7.41 21.45
N ASN A 95 -11.89 7.13 21.94
CA ASN A 95 -12.61 5.85 21.83
C ASN A 95 -12.89 5.31 20.40
N ARG A 96 -12.30 5.85 19.32
CA ARG A 96 -12.44 5.33 17.94
C ARG A 96 -11.13 4.69 17.48
N ARG A 97 -11.04 3.37 17.66
CA ARG A 97 -9.95 2.54 17.16
C ARG A 97 -10.01 2.47 15.63
N PHE A 98 -9.07 3.10 14.95
CA PHE A 98 -8.86 2.88 13.52
C PHE A 98 -7.70 1.90 13.35
N GLU A 99 -8.00 0.70 12.87
CA GLU A 99 -6.98 -0.24 12.43
C GLU A 99 -6.48 0.20 11.06
N GLN A 100 -5.28 0.80 11.04
CA GLN A 100 -4.48 0.84 9.84
C GLN A 100 -4.18 -0.64 9.53
N LYS A 101 -4.83 -1.20 8.50
CA LYS A 101 -4.53 -2.57 8.09
C LYS A 101 -3.09 -2.56 7.59
N ASP A 102 -2.19 -3.13 8.39
CA ASP A 102 -0.88 -3.51 7.93
C ASP A 102 -1.05 -4.35 6.67
N CYS A 103 -0.21 -4.10 5.66
CA CYS A 103 -0.20 -4.89 4.44
C CYS A 103 -0.11 -6.37 4.84
N PRO A 104 -1.04 -7.24 4.39
CA PRO A 104 -0.93 -8.65 4.69
C PRO A 104 0.39 -9.14 4.08
N ASP A 105 1.27 -9.70 4.91
CA ASP A 105 2.53 -10.26 4.47
C ASP A 105 2.29 -11.15 3.25
N ALA A 106 2.92 -10.80 2.12
CA ALA A 106 2.83 -11.58 0.87
C ALA A 106 3.46 -12.99 0.98
N SER A 107 3.82 -13.43 2.18
CA SER A 107 4.34 -14.76 2.49
C SER A 107 3.39 -15.55 3.38
N SER A 108 2.24 -15.94 2.86
CA SER A 108 1.52 -17.12 3.38
C SER A 108 1.01 -18.01 2.25
N GLY A 109 1.94 -18.38 1.35
CA GLY A 109 1.82 -19.63 0.60
C GLY A 109 1.98 -20.81 1.57
N GLN A 110 0.92 -21.19 2.28
CA GLN A 110 0.86 -22.49 2.96
C GLN A 110 0.87 -23.59 1.89
N SER A 111 2.07 -24.11 1.62
CA SER A 111 2.26 -25.40 0.98
C SER A 111 1.65 -26.48 1.87
N GLN A 112 0.44 -26.93 1.52
CA GLN A 112 -0.17 -28.12 2.09
C GLN A 112 0.60 -29.35 1.58
N ASN A 113 1.70 -29.68 2.22
CA ASN A 113 2.37 -30.96 2.00
C ASN A 113 1.67 -32.02 2.86
N SER A 114 0.58 -32.58 2.33
CA SER A 114 -0.07 -33.76 2.91
C SER A 114 0.50 -35.01 2.25
N GLY A 115 1.49 -35.62 2.90
CA GLY A 115 2.11 -36.87 2.46
C GLY A 115 2.36 -37.82 3.62
N GLY A 116 1.58 -38.91 3.66
CA GLY A 116 2.12 -40.25 4.00
C GLY A 116 2.05 -40.77 5.44
N LYS A 117 0.92 -41.44 5.74
CA LYS A 117 0.78 -42.79 6.36
C LYS A 117 1.81 -43.25 7.42
N ASN A 118 1.32 -43.69 8.59
CA ASN A 118 1.22 -45.13 8.90
C ASN A 118 0.39 -45.46 10.16
N GLN A 119 -0.29 -46.60 10.06
CA GLN A 119 -1.31 -47.20 10.93
C GLN A 119 -0.74 -47.82 12.24
N PRO A 120 -1.61 -48.12 13.23
CA PRO A 120 -1.24 -48.86 14.42
C PRO A 120 -1.30 -50.39 14.21
N LEU A 121 -0.40 -51.11 14.87
CA LEU A 121 -0.55 -52.51 15.28
C LEU A 121 -0.20 -52.62 16.76
#